data_AF-T0S3C5-F1
#
_entry.id   AF-T0S3C5-F1
#
_cell.length_a   1.000
_cell.length_b   1.000
_cell.length_c   1.000
_cell.angle_alpha   90.00
_cell.angle_beta   90.00
_cell.angle_gamma   90.00
#
_symmetry.space_group_name_H-M   'P 1'
#
loop_
_entity.id
_entity.type
_entity.pdbx_description
1 polymer ?
#
loop_
_entity_poly.entity_id
_entity_poly.type
_entity_poly.pdbx_seq_one_letter_code
_entity_poly.pdbx_strand_id
1 'polypeptide(L)'
;MLKASESESYGNKITKVWRDAIFENYATVNGKHYTDFKDAIHAFQTQYSNEFSELNSFFQDNIDSANNLSELIRIYFPEKSNRADDLENFAQDVFNFNDEAINPSGSYSTRSSKLSELDTKALSSSKTVGMSF
;
A
#
# COMPACT_ATOMS: atom_id res chain seq x y z
N MET A 1 -8.68 10.03 -9.57
CA MET A 1 -8.13 10.88 -8.50
C MET A 1 -8.80 10.73 -7.13
N LEU A 2 -10.06 10.25 -7.04
CA LEU A 2 -10.73 10.03 -5.75
C LEU A 2 -10.13 8.87 -4.90
N LYS A 3 -9.72 7.77 -5.51
CA LYS A 3 -9.25 6.58 -4.77
C LYS A 3 -7.84 6.67 -4.16
N ALA A 4 -6.94 7.48 -4.73
CA ALA A 4 -5.59 7.65 -4.19
C ALA A 4 -5.60 8.40 -2.84
N SER A 5 -6.41 9.46 -2.74
CA SER A 5 -6.61 10.21 -1.49
C SER A 5 -7.40 9.41 -0.44
N GLU A 6 -8.30 8.52 -0.87
CA GLU A 6 -8.94 7.54 0.02
C GLU A 6 -7.92 6.52 0.54
N SER A 7 -7.04 5.99 -0.31
CA SER A 7 -5.96 5.07 0.11
C SER A 7 -4.98 5.74 1.09
N GLU A 8 -4.61 7.01 0.85
CA GLU A 8 -3.80 7.80 1.77
C GLU A 8 -4.53 8.03 3.12
N SER A 9 -5.84 8.28 3.08
CA SER A 9 -6.68 8.40 4.28
C SER A 9 -6.75 7.10 5.06
N TYR A 10 -6.90 5.95 4.40
CA TYR A 10 -6.88 4.63 5.04
C TYR A 10 -5.49 4.28 5.58
N GLY A 11 -4.43 4.55 4.82
CA GLY A 11 -3.04 4.42 5.26
C GLY A 11 -2.75 5.26 6.50
N ASN A 12 -3.25 6.50 6.55
CA ASN A 12 -3.13 7.37 7.72
C ASN A 12 -3.95 6.87 8.91
N LYS A 13 -5.18 6.36 8.71
CA LYS A 13 -6.00 5.77 9.77
C LYS A 13 -5.36 4.51 10.36
N ILE A 14 -4.84 3.63 9.50
CA ILE A 14 -4.09 2.44 9.90
C ILE A 14 -2.82 2.83 10.66
N THR A 15 -2.07 3.81 10.16
CA THR A 15 -0.85 4.31 10.81
C THR A 15 -1.17 4.87 12.19
N LYS A 16 -2.30 5.55 12.36
CA LYS A 16 -2.79 6.02 13.66
C LYS A 16 -3.14 4.87 14.61
N VAL A 17 -3.92 3.89 14.15
CA VAL A 17 -4.26 2.70 14.96
C VAL A 17 -3.00 1.95 15.40
N TRP A 18 -2.02 1.84 14.50
CA TRP A 18 -0.71 1.27 14.79
C TRP A 18 0.08 2.07 15.82
N ARG A 19 0.20 3.39 15.63
CA ARG A 19 0.89 4.28 16.57
C ARG A 19 0.28 4.16 17.97
N ASP A 20 -1.05 4.19 18.04
CA ASP A 20 -1.79 4.11 19.30
C ASP A 20 -1.57 2.73 19.97
N ALA A 21 -1.74 1.63 19.21
CA ALA A 21 -1.51 0.25 19.70
C ALA A 21 -0.12 0.02 20.31
N ILE A 22 0.89 0.73 19.83
CA ILE A 22 2.29 0.45 20.12
C ILE A 22 2.89 1.43 21.12
N PHE A 23 2.53 2.71 21.04
CA PHE A 23 3.11 3.75 21.89
C PHE A 23 2.23 4.16 23.07
N GLU A 24 0.92 3.94 22.99
CA GLU A 24 0.00 4.27 24.08
C GLU A 24 -0.30 3.04 24.96
N ASN A 25 0.38 1.90 24.74
CA ASN A 25 0.16 0.60 25.40
C ASN A 25 -1.26 0.02 25.20
N TYR A 26 -2.09 0.64 24.36
CA TYR A 26 -3.37 0.09 23.94
C TYR A 26 -3.82 0.72 22.61
N ALA A 27 -4.52 -0.05 21.77
CA ALA A 27 -5.30 0.48 20.66
C ALA A 27 -6.79 0.37 20.95
N THR A 28 -7.57 1.35 20.53
CA THR A 28 -9.02 1.27 20.53
C THR A 28 -9.52 1.00 19.12
N VAL A 29 -10.12 -0.17 18.91
CA VAL A 29 -10.77 -0.56 17.64
C VAL A 29 -12.22 -0.88 17.94
N ASN A 30 -13.14 -0.21 17.25
CA ASN A 30 -14.59 -0.34 17.48
C ASN A 30 -15.01 -0.21 18.96
N GLY A 31 -14.39 0.72 19.71
CA GLY A 31 -14.65 0.93 21.13
C GLY A 31 -14.09 -0.14 22.08
N LYS A 32 -13.37 -1.15 21.58
CA LYS A 32 -12.66 -2.16 22.39
C LYS A 32 -11.19 -1.80 22.53
N HIS A 33 -10.66 -1.96 23.74
CA HIS A 33 -9.23 -1.78 24.03
C HIS A 33 -8.46 -3.07 23.79
N TYR A 34 -7.34 -2.96 23.08
CA TYR A 34 -6.42 -4.04 22.76
C TYR A 34 -5.04 -3.69 23.29
N THR A 35 -4.48 -4.54 24.15
CA THR A 35 -3.12 -4.38 24.69
C THR A 35 -2.10 -5.23 23.93
N ASP A 36 -2.56 -6.23 23.17
CA ASP A 36 -1.75 -6.94 22.18
C ASP A 36 -1.91 -6.31 20.81
N PHE A 37 -0.78 -6.02 20.21
CA PHE A 37 -0.68 -5.35 18.93
C PHE A 37 -1.27 -6.20 17.77
N LYS A 38 -1.07 -7.52 17.76
CA LYS A 38 -1.63 -8.40 16.72
C LYS A 38 -3.14 -8.48 16.84
N ASP A 39 -3.67 -8.53 18.06
CA ASP A 39 -5.12 -8.54 18.29
C ASP A 39 -5.77 -7.22 17.84
N ALA A 40 -5.12 -6.09 18.10
CA ALA A 40 -5.58 -4.78 17.63
C ALA A 40 -5.66 -4.72 16.10
N ILE A 41 -4.64 -5.22 15.39
CA ILE A 41 -4.63 -5.25 13.92
C ILE A 41 -5.64 -6.23 13.37
N HIS A 42 -5.76 -7.42 13.94
CA HIS A 42 -6.74 -8.39 13.48
C HIS A 42 -8.18 -7.84 13.64
N ALA A 43 -8.47 -7.18 14.77
CA ALA A 43 -9.75 -6.50 14.98
C ALA A 43 -10.01 -5.39 13.96
N PHE A 44 -8.98 -4.60 13.65
CA PHE A 44 -9.08 -3.51 12.67
C PHE A 44 -9.29 -4.05 11.25
N GLN A 45 -8.53 -5.07 10.85
CA GLN A 45 -8.69 -5.79 9.58
C GLN A 45 -10.09 -6.39 9.44
N THR A 46 -10.62 -6.98 10.51
CA THR A 46 -11.97 -7.55 10.53
C THR A 46 -13.04 -6.47 10.38
N GLN A 47 -12.87 -5.33 11.04
CA GLN A 47 -13.84 -4.23 11.00
C GLN A 47 -13.98 -3.63 9.60
N TYR A 48 -12.89 -3.54 8.85
CA TYR A 48 -12.83 -2.90 7.53
C TYR A 48 -12.55 -3.90 6.40
N SER A 49 -12.97 -5.16 6.57
CA SER A 49 -12.63 -6.25 5.64
C SER A 49 -13.14 -6.01 4.23
N ASN A 50 -14.30 -5.37 4.09
CA ASN A 50 -14.89 -5.05 2.78
C ASN A 50 -14.07 -3.95 2.10
N GLU A 51 -13.72 -2.89 2.82
CA GLU A 51 -12.91 -1.79 2.33
C GLU A 51 -11.50 -2.27 1.93
N PHE A 52 -10.88 -3.18 2.70
CA PHE A 52 -9.61 -3.78 2.30
C PHE A 52 -9.73 -4.68 1.08
N SER A 53 -10.82 -5.44 0.95
CA SER A 53 -11.08 -6.24 -0.24
C SER A 53 -11.23 -5.36 -1.50
N GLU A 54 -11.95 -4.24 -1.38
CA GLU A 54 -12.14 -3.28 -2.47
C GLU A 54 -10.82 -2.58 -2.85
N LEU A 55 -10.01 -2.19 -1.86
CA LEU A 55 -8.68 -1.62 -2.07
C LEU A 55 -7.75 -2.62 -2.75
N ASN A 56 -7.70 -3.86 -2.26
CA ASN A 56 -6.89 -4.92 -2.87
C ASN A 56 -7.28 -5.20 -4.31
N SER A 57 -8.59 -5.32 -4.58
CA SER A 57 -9.10 -5.52 -5.94
C SER A 57 -8.71 -4.35 -6.84
N PHE A 58 -8.86 -3.11 -6.36
CA PHE A 58 -8.44 -1.93 -7.10
C PHE A 58 -6.94 -1.95 -7.44
N PHE A 59 -6.06 -2.24 -6.47
CA PHE A 59 -4.61 -2.27 -6.75
C PHE A 59 -4.21 -3.43 -7.66
N GLN A 60 -4.85 -4.60 -7.51
CA GLN A 60 -4.63 -5.73 -8.41
C GLN A 60 -5.04 -5.40 -9.84
N ASP A 61 -6.22 -4.81 -10.05
CA ASP A 61 -6.68 -4.38 -11.38
C ASP A 61 -5.71 -3.38 -12.04
N ASN A 62 -5.09 -2.50 -11.24
CA ASN A 62 -4.10 -1.55 -11.72
C ASN A 62 -2.75 -2.20 -12.07
N ILE A 63 -2.30 -3.21 -11.29
CA ILE A 63 -1.13 -4.02 -11.66
C ILE A 63 -1.39 -4.74 -12.99
N ASP A 64 -2.53 -5.41 -13.11
CA ASP A 64 -2.86 -6.17 -14.31
C ASP A 64 -2.94 -5.25 -15.54
N SER A 65 -3.53 -4.07 -15.38
CA SER A 65 -3.56 -3.04 -16.42
C SER A 65 -2.17 -2.53 -16.80
N ALA A 66 -1.30 -2.30 -15.82
CA ALA A 66 0.08 -1.87 -16.03
C ALA A 66 0.91 -2.94 -16.76
N ASN A 67 0.76 -4.22 -16.39
CA ASN A 67 1.41 -5.35 -17.03
C ASN A 67 0.94 -5.51 -18.49
N ASN A 68 -0.37 -5.43 -18.73
CA ASN A 68 -0.93 -5.50 -20.09
C ASN A 68 -0.40 -4.36 -20.98
N LEU A 69 -0.37 -3.12 -20.47
CA LEU A 69 0.17 -1.99 -21.21
C LEU A 69 1.68 -2.17 -21.47
N SER A 70 2.42 -2.69 -20.49
CA SER A 70 3.86 -2.97 -20.61
C SER A 70 4.15 -4.03 -21.67
N GLU A 71 3.34 -5.07 -21.77
CA GLU A 71 3.42 -6.05 -22.86
C GLU A 71 3.18 -5.41 -24.23
N LEU A 72 2.15 -4.58 -24.36
CA LEU A 72 1.87 -3.84 -25.59
C LEU A 72 3.02 -2.90 -25.98
N ILE A 73 3.64 -2.22 -25.01
CA ILE A 73 4.83 -1.39 -25.25
C ILE A 73 5.96 -2.24 -25.81
N ARG A 74 6.24 -3.42 -25.22
CA ARG A 74 7.31 -4.30 -25.71
C ARG A 74 7.05 -4.83 -27.12
N ILE A 75 5.79 -5.12 -27.47
CA ILE A 75 5.40 -5.61 -28.80
C ILE A 75 5.50 -4.52 -29.86
N TYR A 76 4.88 -3.36 -29.61
CA TYR A 76 4.69 -2.33 -30.64
C TYR A 76 5.79 -1.27 -30.64
N PHE A 77 6.51 -1.10 -29.52
CA PHE A 77 7.55 -0.09 -29.30
C PHE A 77 8.76 -0.70 -28.56
N PRO A 78 9.43 -1.72 -29.13
CA PRO A 78 10.50 -2.46 -28.44
C PRO A 78 11.67 -1.58 -27.99
N GLU A 79 11.94 -0.47 -28.68
CA GLU A 79 12.94 0.54 -28.29
C GLU A 79 12.56 1.31 -27.02
N LYS A 80 11.32 1.16 -26.54
CA LYS A 80 10.79 1.73 -25.30
C LYS A 80 10.62 0.67 -24.21
N SER A 81 11.23 -0.51 -24.33
CA SER A 81 11.08 -1.58 -23.31
C SER A 81 11.42 -1.13 -21.89
N ASN A 82 12.42 -0.25 -21.70
CA ASN A 82 12.72 0.31 -20.38
C ASN A 82 11.51 1.06 -19.76
N ARG A 83 10.63 1.66 -20.57
CA ARG A 83 9.40 2.31 -20.09
C ARG A 83 8.34 1.32 -19.65
N ALA A 84 8.32 0.12 -20.25
CA ALA A 84 7.49 -0.98 -19.78
C ALA A 84 7.97 -1.45 -18.40
N ASP A 85 9.29 -1.64 -18.24
CA ASP A 85 9.88 -2.03 -16.96
C ASP A 85 9.65 -0.96 -15.87
N ASP A 86 9.79 0.32 -16.20
CA ASP A 86 9.50 1.44 -15.28
C ASP A 86 8.03 1.41 -14.79
N LEU A 87 7.10 1.12 -15.68
CA LEU A 87 5.66 1.07 -15.39
C LEU A 87 5.30 -0.12 -14.50
N GLU A 88 5.85 -1.31 -14.78
CA GLU A 88 5.65 -2.50 -13.94
C GLU A 88 6.22 -2.30 -12.54
N ASN A 89 7.44 -1.74 -12.45
CA ASN A 89 8.08 -1.44 -11.17
C ASN A 89 7.25 -0.44 -10.35
N PHE A 90 6.74 0.62 -10.98
CA PHE A 90 5.87 1.57 -10.29
C PHE A 90 4.59 0.92 -9.76
N ALA A 91 3.88 0.13 -10.59
CA ALA A 91 2.66 -0.55 -10.17
C ALA A 91 2.92 -1.53 -9.01
N GLN A 92 4.02 -2.28 -9.07
CA GLN A 92 4.42 -3.22 -8.02
C GLN A 92 4.84 -2.51 -6.73
N ASP A 93 5.58 -1.40 -6.81
CA ASP A 93 5.99 -0.62 -5.63
C ASP A 93 4.77 -0.05 -4.88
N VAL A 94 3.79 0.49 -5.62
CA VAL A 94 2.54 0.99 -5.04
C VAL A 94 1.74 -0.15 -4.40
N PHE A 95 1.66 -1.32 -5.03
CA PHE A 95 1.02 -2.48 -4.43
C PHE A 95 1.71 -2.93 -3.15
N ASN A 96 3.04 -3.05 -3.16
CA ASN A 96 3.82 -3.46 -2.00
C ASN A 96 3.64 -2.50 -0.83
N PHE A 97 3.62 -1.19 -1.10
CA PHE A 97 3.31 -0.18 -0.10
C PHE A 97 1.91 -0.38 0.50
N ASN A 98 0.89 -0.57 -0.34
CA ASN A 98 -0.49 -0.78 0.15
C ASN A 98 -0.63 -2.10 0.92
N ASP A 99 -0.03 -3.19 0.45
CA ASP A 99 -0.07 -4.47 1.14
C ASP A 99 0.60 -4.37 2.52
N GLU A 100 1.77 -3.73 2.64
CA GLU A 100 2.37 -3.51 3.97
C GLU A 100 1.55 -2.53 4.83
N ALA A 101 0.85 -1.57 4.20
CA ALA A 101 -0.02 -0.67 4.93
C ALA A 101 -1.20 -1.43 5.57
N ILE A 102 -1.88 -2.31 4.83
CA ILE A 102 -3.13 -2.99 5.25
C ILE A 102 -2.93 -4.38 5.86
N ASN A 103 -1.90 -5.12 5.44
CA ASN A 103 -1.52 -6.47 5.89
C ASN A 103 -0.11 -6.51 6.51
N PRO A 104 0.18 -5.63 7.47
CA PRO A 104 1.52 -5.53 8.01
C PRO A 104 1.97 -6.78 8.78
N SER A 105 3.29 -7.00 8.78
CA SER A 105 3.91 -8.12 9.49
C SER A 105 5.09 -7.66 10.37
N GLY A 106 5.43 -8.45 11.39
CA GLY A 106 6.57 -8.16 12.27
C GLY A 106 6.26 -7.18 13.42
N SER A 107 7.31 -6.55 13.95
CA SER A 107 7.22 -5.60 15.07
C SER A 107 6.98 -4.16 14.57
N TYR A 108 6.64 -3.23 15.49
CA TYR A 108 6.51 -1.82 15.15
C TYR A 108 7.71 -1.22 14.45
N SER A 109 8.88 -1.34 15.07
CA SER A 109 10.11 -0.77 14.55
C SER A 109 10.45 -1.35 13.18
N THR A 110 10.20 -2.65 13.00
CA THR A 110 10.41 -3.33 11.71
C THR A 110 9.45 -2.81 10.64
N ARG A 111 8.15 -2.68 10.96
CA ARG A 111 7.19 -2.13 10.00
C ARG A 111 7.47 -0.67 9.68
N SER A 112 7.66 0.19 10.68
CA SER A 112 7.84 1.63 10.43
C SER A 112 9.01 1.87 9.48
N SER A 113 10.08 1.09 9.62
CA SER A 113 11.22 1.10 8.70
C SER A 113 10.83 0.60 7.31
N LYS A 114 10.15 -0.56 7.24
CA LYS A 114 9.71 -1.17 5.96
C LYS A 114 8.72 -0.28 5.18
N LEU A 115 7.75 0.31 5.86
CA LEU A 115 6.75 1.18 5.25
C LEU A 115 7.39 2.46 4.70
N SER A 116 8.34 3.06 5.43
CA SER A 116 9.10 4.22 4.95
C SER A 116 9.98 3.89 3.75
N GLU A 117 10.59 2.70 3.72
CA GLU A 117 11.34 2.21 2.57
C GLU A 117 10.44 2.05 1.33
N LEU A 118 9.27 1.43 1.50
CA LEU A 118 8.32 1.20 0.41
C LEU A 118 7.70 2.51 -0.10
N ASP A 119 7.39 3.47 0.77
CA ASP A 119 6.95 4.81 0.41
C ASP A 119 8.02 5.54 -0.44
N THR A 120 9.27 5.48 0.00
CA THR A 120 10.39 6.06 -0.74
C THR A 120 10.54 5.42 -2.13
N LYS A 121 10.36 4.10 -2.24
CA LYS A 121 10.40 3.39 -3.53
C LYS A 121 9.26 3.80 -4.45
N ALA A 122 8.01 3.77 -3.97
CA ALA A 122 6.84 4.19 -4.74
C ALA A 122 6.95 5.66 -5.21
N LEU A 123 7.44 6.55 -4.35
CA LEU A 123 7.69 7.95 -4.72
C LEU A 123 8.78 8.05 -5.79
N SER A 124 9.86 7.26 -5.67
CA SER A 124 10.95 7.25 -6.65
C SER A 124 10.47 6.73 -8.00
N SER A 125 9.75 5.61 -8.05
CA SER A 125 9.26 5.02 -9.29
C SER A 125 8.18 5.87 -9.96
N SER A 126 7.33 6.57 -9.20
CA SER A 126 6.37 7.54 -9.76
C SER A 126 7.04 8.67 -10.55
N LYS A 127 8.19 9.17 -10.07
CA LYS A 127 8.98 10.18 -10.79
C LYS A 127 9.59 9.61 -12.07
N THR A 128 10.02 8.36 -12.05
CA THR A 128 10.60 7.67 -13.23
C THR A 128 9.58 7.55 -14.37
N VAL A 129 8.33 7.19 -14.05
CA VAL A 129 7.23 7.13 -15.04
C VAL A 129 6.65 8.51 -15.40
N GLY A 130 7.16 9.59 -14.80
CA GLY A 130 6.76 10.96 -15.12
C GLY A 130 5.45 11.41 -14.47
N MET A 131 5.04 10.77 -13.38
CA MET A 131 3.90 11.22 -12.59
C MET A 131 4.35 12.27 -11.56
N SER A 132 3.67 13.42 -11.54
CA SER A 132 3.82 14.45 -10.50
C SER A 132 2.57 14.45 -9.61
N PHE A 133 2.76 14.18 -8.32
CA PHE A 133 1.73 14.32 -7.29
C PHE A 133 1.69 15.74 -6.74
#